data_AF-A0A7K2NQN2-F1
#
_entry.id   AF-A0A7K2NQN2-F1
#
_cell.length_a   1.000
_cell.length_b   1.000
_cell.length_c   1.000
_cell.angle_alpha   90.00
_cell.angle_beta   90.00
_cell.angle_gamma   90.00
#
_symmetry.space_group_name_H-M   'P 1'
#
loop_
_entity.id
_entity.type
_entity.pdbx_description
1 polymer ?
#
loop_
_entity_poly.entity_id
_entity_poly.type
_entity_poly.pdbx_seq_one_letter_code
_entity_poly.pdbx_strand_id
1 'polypeptide(L)'
;KKLTDLSEETLAQPQYSSHSRLNTPELREGVWVYDLGAQGIDPGTLYKNGFNWVQDPFAPELVVGGDTQVLAEYPNGNSCATAETDCHLWGTGDKWDAEGPRDLVNVDLDARFGLQDDWNSSGTTPRAQFEDKKQQLDDPEQRDTWSPQEMRRMTPQIFTVGGRAAAGDRYKSWAPEAVATVDDLGTRGFGEYADVPVQLDPRWIEDIDNTKAETEGWLSGYFGNNYANDMVRILSWSEDRLYTKYPSMYIPQDAWTKVKVLNVLSEMDTAGEYYIDRYDDNDVLYYRPEGGTIEGKDTTLQTFDKNFFLLDGTQGVTLRGLTMTGSLVSGVQLLDAVGTLVDGVDISNVSMDAVRIGR
;
A
#
# COMPACT_ATOMS: atom_id res chain seq x y z
N LYS A 1 17.51 17.65 10.12
CA LYS A 1 18.84 17.47 10.78
C LYS A 1 19.23 16.01 10.69
N LYS A 2 20.51 15.63 10.84
CA LYS A 2 20.84 14.21 10.97
C LYS A 2 20.30 13.67 12.29
N LEU A 3 19.77 12.44 12.28
CA LEU A 3 19.23 11.76 13.45
C LEU A 3 20.28 11.65 14.57
N THR A 4 21.53 11.37 14.19
CA THR A 4 22.67 11.23 15.11
C THR A 4 23.08 12.55 15.80
N ASP A 5 22.62 13.68 15.27
CA ASP A 5 22.96 15.01 15.79
C ASP A 5 21.87 15.55 16.73
N LEU A 6 20.74 14.83 16.86
CA LEU A 6 19.67 15.19 17.80
C LEU A 6 20.06 14.81 19.23
N SER A 7 19.73 15.68 20.20
CA SER A 7 19.97 15.39 21.62
C SER A 7 19.04 14.30 22.14
N GLU A 8 19.45 13.61 23.20
CA GLU A 8 18.60 12.65 23.91
C GLU A 8 17.28 13.27 24.36
N GLU A 9 17.28 14.54 24.80
CA GLU A 9 16.08 15.29 25.16
C GLU A 9 15.13 15.51 23.97
N THR A 10 15.67 15.76 22.78
CA THR A 10 14.86 15.90 21.56
C THR A 10 14.23 14.56 21.18
N LEU A 11 15.06 13.51 21.17
CA LEU A 11 14.63 12.16 20.85
C LEU A 11 13.61 11.59 21.84
N ALA A 12 13.63 12.05 23.10
CA ALA A 12 12.66 11.66 24.12
C ALA A 12 11.26 12.30 23.95
N GLN A 13 11.08 13.24 23.02
CA GLN A 13 9.75 13.83 22.78
C GLN A 13 8.84 12.82 22.05
N PRO A 14 7.52 12.80 22.37
CA PRO A 14 6.61 11.77 21.85
C PRO A 14 6.60 11.61 20.34
N GLN A 15 6.69 12.71 19.59
CA GLN A 15 6.64 12.68 18.12
C GLN A 15 7.83 11.97 17.48
N TYR A 16 8.97 11.88 18.18
CA TYR A 16 10.13 11.13 17.70
C TYR A 16 10.13 9.67 18.15
N SER A 17 9.10 9.20 18.87
CA SER A 17 9.05 7.86 19.47
C SER A 17 9.44 6.72 18.52
N SER A 18 9.09 6.82 17.24
CA SER A 18 9.45 5.86 16.20
C SER A 18 10.96 5.70 15.97
N HIS A 19 11.78 6.66 16.37
CA HIS A 19 13.23 6.66 16.14
C HIS A 19 13.93 5.42 16.71
N SER A 20 13.36 4.76 17.72
CA SER A 20 13.95 3.58 18.38
C SER A 20 13.86 2.32 17.52
N ARG A 21 12.99 2.31 16.50
CA ARG A 21 12.88 1.22 15.52
C ARG A 21 14.09 1.13 14.60
N LEU A 22 14.80 2.24 14.42
CA LEU A 22 16.19 2.26 13.93
C LEU A 22 17.13 1.82 15.08
N ASN A 23 17.14 0.53 15.35
CA ASN A 23 17.66 -0.08 16.57
C ASN A 23 19.17 -0.43 16.53
N THR A 24 19.83 -0.26 15.38
CA THR A 24 21.28 -0.42 15.24
C THR A 24 21.96 0.89 14.84
N PRO A 25 23.26 1.08 15.17
CA PRO A 25 24.03 2.22 14.68
C PRO A 25 23.98 2.37 13.15
N GLU A 26 24.04 1.27 12.42
CA GLU A 26 24.03 1.24 10.95
C GLU A 26 22.71 1.75 10.38
N LEU A 27 21.58 1.38 11.00
CA LEU A 27 20.25 1.87 10.62
C LEU A 27 20.07 3.36 10.94
N ARG A 28 20.77 3.90 11.94
CA ARG A 28 20.70 5.32 12.32
C ARG A 28 21.63 6.21 11.53
N GLU A 29 22.78 5.68 11.12
CA GLU A 29 23.81 6.45 10.45
C GLU A 29 23.32 6.97 9.10
N GLY A 30 23.55 8.25 8.85
CA GLY A 30 23.18 8.90 7.60
C GLY A 30 21.69 9.25 7.47
N VAL A 31 20.84 8.88 8.44
CA VAL A 31 19.42 9.25 8.43
C VAL A 31 19.24 10.72 8.79
N TRP A 32 18.44 11.41 7.99
CA TRP A 32 17.95 12.75 8.25
C TRP A 32 16.52 12.70 8.74
N VAL A 33 16.20 13.60 9.67
CA VAL A 33 14.88 13.71 10.29
C VAL A 33 14.36 15.14 10.11
N TYR A 34 13.09 15.24 9.78
CA TYR A 34 12.35 16.48 9.65
C TYR A 34 10.95 16.33 10.29
N ASP A 35 10.59 17.28 11.13
CA ASP A 35 9.32 17.34 11.84
C ASP A 35 8.32 18.10 10.97
N LEU A 36 7.51 17.38 10.20
CA LEU A 36 6.53 17.96 9.29
C LEU A 36 5.39 18.61 10.08
N GLY A 37 4.94 17.95 11.15
CA GLY A 37 3.89 18.44 12.04
C GLY A 37 4.21 19.80 12.66
N ALA A 38 5.44 19.98 13.16
CA ALA A 38 5.89 21.27 13.69
C ALA A 38 5.92 22.40 12.65
N GLN A 39 5.93 22.06 11.35
CA GLN A 39 5.89 23.02 10.25
C GLN A 39 4.49 23.15 9.62
N GLY A 40 3.50 22.40 10.10
CA GLY A 40 2.16 22.35 9.52
C GLY A 40 2.14 21.80 8.09
N ILE A 41 3.08 20.90 7.77
CA ILE A 41 3.15 20.22 6.47
C ILE A 41 2.35 18.92 6.58
N ASP A 42 1.37 18.73 5.71
CA ASP A 42 0.59 17.50 5.61
C ASP A 42 1.50 16.32 5.23
N PRO A 43 1.55 15.23 6.01
CA PRO A 43 2.33 14.02 5.69
C PRO A 43 1.74 13.16 4.57
N GLY A 44 0.51 13.49 4.13
CA GLY A 44 -0.31 12.74 3.20
C GLY A 44 -0.76 11.39 3.77
N THR A 45 -1.44 10.57 2.95
CA THR A 45 -2.04 9.30 3.39
C THR A 45 -1.64 8.15 2.48
N LEU A 46 -1.37 6.97 3.06
CA LEU A 46 -1.22 5.73 2.30
C LEU A 46 -2.57 5.03 2.16
N TYR A 47 -3.09 4.98 0.93
CA TYR A 47 -4.39 4.39 0.64
C TYR A 47 -4.30 2.94 0.17
N LYS A 48 -5.42 2.23 0.32
CA LYS A 48 -5.63 0.92 -0.31
C LYS A 48 -5.77 1.09 -1.83
N ASN A 49 -4.68 0.89 -2.56
CA ASN A 49 -4.67 0.89 -4.02
C ASN A 49 -4.49 -0.51 -4.61
N GLY A 50 -4.58 -0.63 -5.93
CA GLY A 50 -4.40 -1.89 -6.64
C GLY A 50 -5.29 -1.99 -7.87
N PHE A 51 -5.04 -3.02 -8.67
CA PHE A 51 -5.80 -3.29 -9.88
C PHE A 51 -7.29 -3.49 -9.57
N ASN A 52 -8.16 -2.86 -10.37
CA ASN A 52 -9.63 -2.84 -10.26
C ASN A 52 -10.21 -2.28 -8.94
N TRP A 53 -9.40 -1.83 -7.99
CA TRP A 53 -9.92 -1.03 -6.89
C TRP A 53 -10.30 0.36 -7.39
N VAL A 54 -11.26 1.00 -6.71
CA VAL A 54 -11.46 2.45 -6.86
C VAL A 54 -10.12 3.11 -6.57
N GLN A 55 -9.62 3.87 -7.54
CA GLN A 55 -8.31 4.48 -7.46
C GLN A 55 -8.37 5.58 -6.40
N ASP A 56 -7.59 5.41 -5.34
CA ASP A 56 -7.28 6.45 -4.37
C ASP A 56 -5.96 7.12 -4.76
N PRO A 57 -5.66 8.31 -4.23
CA PRO A 57 -4.36 8.96 -4.43
C PRO A 57 -3.19 8.00 -4.18
N PHE A 58 -2.12 8.17 -4.97
CA PHE A 58 -0.87 7.43 -4.73
C PHE A 58 -0.23 7.85 -3.40
N ALA A 59 0.75 7.05 -2.97
CA ALA A 59 1.52 7.37 -1.76
C ALA A 59 2.18 8.75 -1.86
N PRO A 60 2.31 9.50 -0.75
CA PRO A 60 3.03 10.76 -0.73
C PRO A 60 4.47 10.58 -1.23
N GLU A 61 4.89 11.38 -2.21
CA GLU A 61 6.17 11.20 -2.91
C GLU A 61 7.21 12.21 -2.40
N LEU A 62 8.34 11.71 -1.89
CA LEU A 62 9.50 12.55 -1.58
C LEU A 62 10.37 12.73 -2.84
N VAL A 63 10.65 13.97 -3.22
CA VAL A 63 11.55 14.32 -4.33
C VAL A 63 12.72 15.12 -3.78
N VAL A 64 13.95 14.69 -4.09
CA VAL A 64 15.18 15.31 -3.60
C VAL A 64 16.15 15.52 -4.75
N GLY A 65 16.53 16.77 -5.01
CA GLY A 65 17.43 17.11 -6.12
C GLY A 65 16.83 16.83 -7.50
N GLY A 66 15.51 16.65 -7.60
CA GLY A 66 14.80 16.30 -8.83
C GLY A 66 14.48 14.81 -8.99
N ASP A 67 15.02 13.94 -8.12
CA ASP A 67 14.80 12.49 -8.18
C ASP A 67 13.74 12.05 -7.16
N THR A 68 12.82 11.19 -7.58
CA THR A 68 11.82 10.56 -6.70
C THR A 68 12.49 9.49 -5.83
N GLN A 69 12.21 9.55 -4.54
CA GLN A 69 12.75 8.64 -3.52
C GLN A 69 11.82 7.45 -3.30
N VAL A 70 12.30 6.40 -2.63
CA VAL A 70 11.57 5.15 -2.44
C VAL A 70 11.05 5.06 -1.00
N LEU A 71 9.82 4.63 -0.78
CA LEU A 71 9.37 4.32 0.58
C LEU A 71 10.22 3.19 1.15
N ALA A 72 10.61 3.29 2.43
CA ALA A 72 11.36 2.26 3.12
C ALA A 72 10.70 0.89 2.90
N GLU A 73 11.44 -0.03 2.30
CA GLU A 73 10.89 -1.26 1.75
C GLU A 73 11.75 -2.49 2.07
N TYR A 74 11.11 -3.65 2.04
CA TYR A 74 11.83 -4.91 2.09
C TYR A 74 11.19 -5.98 1.19
N PRO A 75 12.00 -6.76 0.45
CA PRO A 75 13.41 -6.53 0.18
C PRO A 75 13.65 -5.29 -0.70
N ASN A 76 14.86 -4.74 -0.61
CA ASN A 76 15.27 -3.58 -1.38
C ASN A 76 15.42 -3.84 -2.87
N GLY A 77 15.20 -2.79 -3.66
CA GLY A 77 15.64 -2.69 -5.05
C GLY A 77 14.54 -3.01 -6.06
N ASN A 78 14.55 -2.31 -7.19
CA ASN A 78 13.48 -2.41 -8.20
C ASN A 78 13.92 -3.14 -9.48
N SER A 79 15.15 -3.64 -9.54
CA SER A 79 15.78 -4.12 -10.78
C SER A 79 16.11 -5.62 -10.75
N CYS A 80 15.24 -6.45 -10.16
CA CYS A 80 15.40 -7.90 -10.25
C CYS A 80 14.82 -8.45 -11.56
N ALA A 81 15.50 -9.42 -12.15
CA ALA A 81 14.92 -10.25 -13.21
C ALA A 81 13.67 -10.99 -12.70
N THR A 82 12.81 -11.45 -13.61
CA THR A 82 11.53 -12.08 -13.24
C THR A 82 11.70 -13.24 -12.26
N ALA A 83 12.74 -14.05 -12.42
CA ALA A 83 13.04 -15.22 -11.60
C ALA A 83 14.00 -14.95 -10.41
N GLU A 84 14.52 -13.73 -10.27
CA GLU A 84 15.39 -13.36 -9.14
C GLU A 84 14.55 -13.08 -7.90
N THR A 85 14.91 -13.74 -6.80
CA THR A 85 14.12 -13.68 -5.57
C THR A 85 14.52 -12.57 -4.61
N ASP A 86 15.65 -11.91 -4.85
CA ASP A 86 16.29 -11.04 -3.86
C ASP A 86 15.55 -9.72 -3.63
N CYS A 87 14.77 -9.23 -4.59
CA CYS A 87 14.06 -7.94 -4.48
C CYS A 87 12.58 -8.04 -4.09
N HIS A 88 12.06 -9.23 -3.78
CA HIS A 88 10.65 -9.41 -3.40
C HIS A 88 10.55 -10.50 -2.34
N LEU A 89 9.53 -10.46 -1.50
CA LEU A 89 9.01 -11.60 -0.76
C LEU A 89 8.21 -12.52 -1.67
N TRP A 90 8.33 -13.82 -1.45
CA TRP A 90 7.72 -14.83 -2.32
C TRP A 90 6.91 -15.87 -1.56
N GLY A 91 5.94 -16.46 -2.26
CA GLY A 91 5.44 -17.79 -1.92
C GLY A 91 6.37 -18.88 -2.48
N THR A 92 5.83 -19.86 -3.20
CA THR A 92 6.63 -20.93 -3.84
C THR A 92 7.33 -20.49 -5.11
N GLY A 93 6.83 -19.46 -5.80
CA GLY A 93 7.47 -18.89 -7.00
C GLY A 93 7.23 -19.67 -8.30
N ASP A 94 6.48 -20.78 -8.27
CA ASP A 94 6.34 -21.70 -9.41
C ASP A 94 5.83 -21.02 -10.70
N LYS A 95 5.02 -19.96 -10.58
CA LYS A 95 4.45 -19.26 -11.75
C LYS A 95 5.40 -18.25 -12.39
N TRP A 96 6.54 -18.02 -11.74
CA TRP A 96 7.56 -17.09 -12.18
C TRP A 96 8.84 -17.79 -12.67
N ASP A 97 8.81 -19.13 -12.75
CA ASP A 97 9.99 -19.95 -13.03
C ASP A 97 11.14 -19.67 -12.03
N ALA A 98 10.77 -19.46 -10.76
CA ALA A 98 11.65 -19.11 -9.67
C ALA A 98 11.55 -20.14 -8.52
N GLU A 99 12.66 -20.44 -7.86
CA GLU A 99 12.65 -21.20 -6.61
C GLU A 99 12.34 -20.24 -5.45
N GLY A 100 11.05 -20.04 -5.17
CA GLY A 100 10.59 -19.09 -4.17
C GLY A 100 11.02 -19.51 -2.75
N PRO A 101 11.57 -18.58 -1.93
CA PRO A 101 11.99 -18.85 -0.55
C PRO A 101 10.84 -19.14 0.43
N ARG A 102 9.58 -19.09 0.00
CA ARG A 102 8.39 -19.28 0.86
C ARG A 102 8.39 -18.33 2.05
N ASP A 103 8.66 -17.06 1.77
CA ASP A 103 8.60 -15.97 2.76
C ASP A 103 7.17 -15.75 3.25
N LEU A 104 6.18 -15.86 2.36
CA LEU A 104 4.76 -15.66 2.64
C LEU A 104 3.92 -16.73 1.96
N VAL A 105 3.24 -17.55 2.76
CA VAL A 105 2.39 -18.67 2.30
C VAL A 105 0.98 -18.43 2.81
N ASN A 106 -0.03 -18.59 1.97
CA ASN A 106 -1.43 -18.39 2.36
C ASN A 106 -1.95 -19.54 3.21
N VAL A 107 -2.77 -19.17 4.19
CA VAL A 107 -3.38 -20.14 5.11
C VAL A 107 -4.79 -20.52 4.64
N ASP A 108 -5.03 -21.83 4.54
CA ASP A 108 -6.35 -22.47 4.42
C ASP A 108 -7.25 -21.90 3.29
N LEU A 109 -6.66 -21.63 2.12
CA LEU A 109 -7.33 -20.97 0.98
C LEU A 109 -8.70 -21.57 0.65
N ASP A 110 -8.77 -22.89 0.46
CA ASP A 110 -10.02 -23.56 0.06
C ASP A 110 -11.10 -23.47 1.13
N ALA A 111 -10.72 -23.60 2.41
CA ALA A 111 -11.66 -23.51 3.51
C ALA A 111 -12.22 -22.09 3.66
N ARG A 112 -11.44 -21.07 3.31
CA ARG A 112 -11.81 -19.66 3.46
C ARG A 112 -12.56 -19.12 2.26
N PHE A 113 -12.24 -19.59 1.06
CA PHE A 113 -12.71 -18.98 -0.18
C PHE A 113 -13.33 -19.97 -1.17
N GLY A 114 -13.42 -21.25 -0.85
CA GLY A 114 -13.87 -22.29 -1.77
C GLY A 114 -12.77 -22.72 -2.74
N LEU A 115 -13.11 -23.62 -3.67
CA LEU A 115 -12.16 -24.20 -4.61
C LEU A 115 -11.71 -23.19 -5.68
N GLN A 116 -10.47 -23.34 -6.14
CA GLN A 116 -9.85 -22.42 -7.10
C GLN A 116 -10.65 -22.19 -8.38
N ASP A 117 -11.24 -23.25 -8.95
CA ASP A 117 -12.00 -23.17 -10.19
C ASP A 117 -13.26 -22.30 -10.07
N ASP A 118 -13.74 -22.08 -8.84
CA ASP A 118 -15.00 -21.39 -8.54
C ASP A 118 -14.80 -19.93 -8.08
N TRP A 119 -13.58 -19.48 -7.83
CA TRP A 119 -13.29 -18.15 -7.24
C TRP A 119 -13.83 -16.94 -8.01
N ASN A 120 -14.10 -17.10 -9.31
CA ASN A 120 -14.68 -16.03 -10.14
C ASN A 120 -16.23 -15.99 -10.07
N SER A 121 -16.87 -17.05 -9.58
CA SER A 121 -18.34 -17.26 -9.60
C SER A 121 -18.93 -17.59 -8.23
N SER A 122 -18.11 -17.86 -7.22
CA SER A 122 -18.52 -18.21 -5.86
C SER A 122 -18.92 -17.02 -4.99
N GLY A 123 -18.62 -15.78 -5.41
CA GLY A 123 -18.83 -14.57 -4.60
C GLY A 123 -17.87 -14.44 -3.41
N THR A 124 -16.87 -15.30 -3.27
CA THR A 124 -15.98 -15.29 -2.10
C THR A 124 -14.82 -14.31 -2.20
N THR A 125 -14.68 -13.59 -3.32
CA THR A 125 -13.58 -12.66 -3.61
C THR A 125 -14.09 -11.29 -4.00
N PRO A 126 -13.32 -10.21 -3.77
CA PRO A 126 -13.68 -8.89 -4.30
C PRO A 126 -13.89 -8.94 -5.81
N ARG A 127 -13.04 -9.67 -6.55
CA ARG A 127 -13.19 -9.88 -8.00
C ARG A 127 -14.55 -10.44 -8.40
N ALA A 128 -15.07 -11.46 -7.72
CA ALA A 128 -16.37 -12.05 -8.02
C ALA A 128 -17.53 -11.10 -7.70
N GLN A 129 -17.29 -10.09 -6.86
CA GLN A 129 -18.28 -9.10 -6.47
C GLN A 129 -18.39 -7.91 -7.45
N PHE A 130 -17.55 -7.85 -8.50
CA PHE A 130 -17.66 -6.83 -9.55
C PHE A 130 -18.86 -7.03 -10.47
N GLU A 131 -19.41 -5.91 -10.92
CA GLU A 131 -20.62 -5.86 -11.75
C GLU A 131 -20.51 -6.73 -13.01
N ASP A 132 -19.39 -6.71 -13.72
CA ASP A 132 -19.21 -7.45 -14.99
C ASP A 132 -19.27 -8.96 -14.83
N LYS A 133 -18.86 -9.49 -13.66
CA LYS A 133 -18.96 -10.92 -13.33
C LYS A 133 -20.37 -11.28 -12.92
N LYS A 134 -21.00 -10.43 -12.12
CA LYS A 134 -22.35 -10.66 -11.62
C LYS A 134 -23.42 -10.68 -12.71
N GLN A 135 -23.26 -9.92 -13.79
CA GLN A 135 -24.21 -9.96 -14.92
C GLN A 135 -24.32 -11.34 -15.58
N GLN A 136 -23.37 -12.24 -15.35
CA GLN A 136 -23.36 -13.60 -15.89
C GLN A 136 -24.11 -14.61 -15.02
N LEU A 137 -24.51 -14.24 -13.80
CA LEU A 137 -25.24 -15.13 -12.90
C LEU A 137 -26.67 -15.35 -13.39
N ASP A 138 -27.14 -16.59 -13.37
CA ASP A 138 -28.50 -16.94 -13.82
C ASP A 138 -29.58 -16.28 -12.96
N ASP A 139 -29.36 -16.18 -11.65
CA ASP A 139 -30.27 -15.57 -10.68
C ASP A 139 -30.10 -14.04 -10.62
N PRO A 140 -31.11 -13.25 -11.04
CA PRO A 140 -31.05 -11.79 -11.00
C PRO A 140 -30.91 -11.21 -9.59
N GLU A 141 -31.37 -11.90 -8.55
CA GLU A 141 -31.30 -11.40 -7.16
C GLU A 141 -29.85 -11.37 -6.63
N GLN A 142 -28.95 -12.15 -7.23
CA GLN A 142 -27.52 -12.22 -6.85
C GLN A 142 -26.64 -11.23 -7.64
N ARG A 143 -27.24 -10.42 -8.53
CA ARG A 143 -26.50 -9.52 -9.43
C ARG A 143 -26.14 -8.17 -8.81
N ASP A 144 -26.43 -7.96 -7.52
CA ASP A 144 -26.22 -6.71 -6.81
C ASP A 144 -24.74 -6.42 -6.55
N THR A 145 -24.16 -5.33 -7.08
CA THR A 145 -22.73 -5.06 -6.92
C THR A 145 -22.41 -4.50 -5.55
N TRP A 146 -21.26 -4.89 -4.97
CA TRP A 146 -20.80 -4.35 -3.70
C TRP A 146 -20.21 -2.96 -3.87
N SER A 147 -20.51 -2.08 -2.91
CA SER A 147 -19.81 -0.82 -2.78
C SER A 147 -18.32 -1.06 -2.51
N PRO A 148 -17.44 -0.11 -2.87
CA PRO A 148 -16.01 -0.19 -2.50
C PRO A 148 -15.78 -0.38 -1.00
N GLN A 149 -16.65 0.19 -0.16
CA GLN A 149 -16.59 0.03 1.29
C GLN A 149 -16.94 -1.39 1.72
N GLU A 150 -17.96 -2.02 1.13
CA GLU A 150 -18.26 -3.44 1.35
C GLU A 150 -17.08 -4.31 0.89
N MET A 151 -16.52 -4.05 -0.30
CA MET A 151 -15.35 -4.81 -0.79
C MET A 151 -14.10 -4.65 0.09
N ARG A 152 -13.91 -3.52 0.78
CA ARG A 152 -12.78 -3.35 1.72
C ARG A 152 -12.95 -4.13 3.03
N ARG A 153 -14.18 -4.53 3.35
CA ARG A 153 -14.53 -5.32 4.55
C ARG A 153 -14.64 -6.81 4.27
N MET A 154 -14.27 -7.25 3.06
CA MET A 154 -14.24 -8.69 2.78
C MET A 154 -13.11 -9.36 3.55
N THR A 155 -13.29 -10.65 3.77
CA THR A 155 -12.32 -11.53 4.42
C THR A 155 -10.90 -11.31 3.86
N PRO A 156 -9.99 -10.65 4.62
CA PRO A 156 -8.66 -10.32 4.15
C PRO A 156 -7.71 -11.50 4.32
N GLN A 157 -6.48 -11.41 3.82
CA GLN A 157 -5.60 -12.56 3.82
C GLN A 157 -4.78 -12.70 5.09
N ILE A 158 -4.42 -13.94 5.39
CA ILE A 158 -3.54 -14.30 6.49
C ILE A 158 -2.41 -15.10 5.86
N PHE A 159 -1.19 -14.68 6.13
CA PHE A 159 0.00 -15.33 5.62
C PHE A 159 0.73 -16.02 6.76
N THR A 160 1.11 -17.27 6.57
CA THR A 160 2.20 -17.87 7.33
C THR A 160 3.51 -17.29 6.81
N VAL A 161 4.36 -16.85 7.73
CA VAL A 161 5.66 -16.25 7.47
C VAL A 161 6.74 -17.32 7.55
N GLY A 162 7.58 -17.37 6.53
CA GLY A 162 8.71 -18.28 6.43
C GLY A 162 9.93 -17.59 5.85
N GLY A 163 10.85 -18.41 5.32
CA GLY A 163 12.00 -17.94 4.54
C GLY A 163 12.79 -16.82 5.23
N ARG A 164 13.05 -15.75 4.47
CA ARG A 164 13.83 -14.59 4.90
C ARG A 164 13.04 -13.65 5.78
N ALA A 165 11.72 -13.59 5.60
CA ALA A 165 10.85 -12.79 6.46
C ALA A 165 10.86 -13.32 7.92
N ALA A 166 10.92 -14.63 8.11
CA ALA A 166 11.06 -15.26 9.44
C ALA A 166 12.50 -15.23 9.98
N ALA A 167 13.51 -15.04 9.12
CA ALA A 167 14.91 -15.06 9.53
C ALA A 167 15.20 -13.92 10.52
N GLY A 168 15.70 -14.29 11.70
CA GLY A 168 15.97 -13.33 12.77
C GLY A 168 14.73 -12.59 13.27
N ASP A 169 13.53 -13.20 13.11
CA ASP A 169 12.25 -12.61 13.52
C ASP A 169 11.94 -11.26 12.84
N ARG A 170 12.49 -11.00 11.65
CA ARG A 170 12.39 -9.72 10.93
C ARG A 170 10.94 -9.20 10.85
N TYR A 171 10.00 -10.05 10.43
CA TYR A 171 8.59 -9.68 10.28
C TYR A 171 7.91 -9.15 11.55
N LYS A 172 8.43 -9.49 12.74
CA LYS A 172 7.85 -9.06 14.01
C LYS A 172 7.95 -7.55 14.25
N SER A 173 8.84 -6.88 13.51
CA SER A 173 8.95 -5.42 13.53
C SER A 173 7.90 -4.72 12.66
N TRP A 174 7.39 -5.39 11.62
CA TRP A 174 6.53 -4.79 10.58
C TRP A 174 5.11 -4.45 11.03
N ALA A 175 4.71 -4.89 12.23
CA ALA A 175 3.39 -4.65 12.83
C ALA A 175 3.41 -5.02 14.33
N PRO A 176 2.43 -4.59 15.14
CA PRO A 176 2.31 -5.04 16.52
C PRO A 176 1.97 -6.53 16.67
N GLU A 177 2.40 -7.13 17.78
CA GLU A 177 1.98 -8.49 18.15
C GLU A 177 0.54 -8.48 18.66
N ALA A 178 -0.38 -9.08 17.90
CA ALA A 178 -1.77 -9.26 18.29
C ALA A 178 -2.47 -10.30 17.41
N VAL A 179 -3.39 -11.05 17.99
CA VAL A 179 -4.43 -11.75 17.21
C VAL A 179 -5.56 -10.74 16.96
N ALA A 180 -5.80 -10.40 15.70
CA ALA A 180 -6.83 -9.42 15.37
C ALA A 180 -8.23 -9.93 15.77
N THR A 181 -8.99 -9.07 16.44
CA THR A 181 -10.42 -9.32 16.68
C THR A 181 -11.15 -9.09 15.36
N VAL A 182 -11.98 -10.05 14.94
CA VAL A 182 -12.68 -10.02 13.65
C VAL A 182 -14.17 -9.79 13.88
N ASP A 183 -14.73 -8.81 13.17
CA ASP A 183 -16.17 -8.63 13.06
C ASP A 183 -16.70 -9.50 11.92
N ASP A 184 -17.56 -10.47 12.25
CA ASP A 184 -18.30 -11.24 11.26
C ASP A 184 -19.57 -10.51 10.88
N LEU A 185 -19.57 -9.87 9.71
CA LEU A 185 -20.72 -9.13 9.20
C LEU A 185 -21.64 -10.00 8.33
N GLY A 186 -21.37 -11.30 8.24
CA GLY A 186 -22.21 -12.30 7.59
C GLY A 186 -21.63 -12.93 6.33
N THR A 187 -22.45 -13.80 5.73
CA THR A 187 -22.15 -14.55 4.52
C THR A 187 -22.79 -13.89 3.29
N ARG A 188 -22.14 -14.01 2.14
CA ARG A 188 -22.62 -13.52 0.83
C ARG A 188 -21.84 -14.16 -0.33
N GLY A 189 -21.44 -15.42 -0.16
CA GLY A 189 -21.10 -16.25 -1.31
C GLY A 189 -22.35 -16.58 -2.13
N PHE A 190 -22.16 -17.18 -3.29
CA PHE A 190 -23.22 -17.52 -4.24
C PHE A 190 -23.41 -19.03 -4.34
N GLY A 191 -24.62 -19.46 -4.67
CA GLY A 191 -24.93 -20.88 -4.87
C GLY A 191 -24.52 -21.75 -3.69
N GLU A 192 -23.69 -22.76 -3.93
CA GLU A 192 -23.19 -23.69 -2.89
C GLU A 192 -22.23 -23.03 -1.88
N TYR A 193 -21.74 -21.82 -2.16
CA TYR A 193 -20.86 -21.05 -1.26
C TYR A 193 -21.60 -20.04 -0.39
N ALA A 194 -22.95 -20.05 -0.40
CA ALA A 194 -23.76 -19.08 0.35
C ALA A 194 -23.49 -19.07 1.87
N ASP A 195 -22.96 -20.17 2.43
CA ASP A 195 -22.62 -20.30 3.85
C ASP A 195 -21.17 -19.89 4.17
N VAL A 196 -20.37 -19.49 3.18
CA VAL A 196 -19.00 -19.02 3.40
C VAL A 196 -19.02 -17.57 3.93
N PRO A 197 -18.39 -17.29 5.09
CA PRO A 197 -18.29 -15.93 5.62
C PRO A 197 -17.28 -15.12 4.81
N VAL A 198 -17.78 -14.11 4.11
CA VAL A 198 -17.01 -13.31 3.16
C VAL A 198 -16.81 -11.87 3.63
N GLN A 199 -17.41 -11.47 4.76
CA GLN A 199 -17.27 -10.16 5.40
C GLN A 199 -16.67 -10.31 6.81
N LEU A 200 -15.51 -10.95 6.89
CA LEU A 200 -14.73 -11.05 8.11
C LEU A 200 -13.79 -9.84 8.19
N ASP A 201 -14.22 -8.74 8.82
CA ASP A 201 -13.48 -7.48 8.90
C ASP A 201 -12.62 -7.40 10.19
N PRO A 202 -11.28 -7.51 10.13
CA PRO A 202 -10.44 -7.41 11.32
C PRO A 202 -10.43 -5.98 11.85
N ARG A 203 -10.70 -5.77 13.13
CA ARG A 203 -10.61 -4.45 13.76
C ARG A 203 -9.19 -3.91 13.73
N TRP A 204 -9.06 -2.59 13.65
CA TRP A 204 -7.77 -1.92 13.81
C TRP A 204 -7.14 -2.29 15.16
N ILE A 205 -5.81 -2.44 15.19
CA ILE A 205 -5.08 -2.51 16.45
C ILE A 205 -4.95 -1.09 16.98
N GLU A 206 -5.47 -0.86 18.17
CA GLU A 206 -5.36 0.40 18.91
C GLU A 206 -4.19 0.33 19.89
N ASP A 207 -3.77 1.48 20.42
CA ASP A 207 -2.73 1.60 21.46
C ASP A 207 -1.37 0.94 21.08
N ILE A 208 -0.93 1.14 19.83
CA ILE A 208 0.32 0.57 19.34
C ILE A 208 1.52 1.24 20.03
N ASP A 209 2.45 0.45 20.53
CA ASP A 209 3.75 0.94 21.00
C ASP A 209 4.64 1.31 19.81
N ASN A 210 4.52 2.56 19.35
CA ASN A 210 5.27 3.11 18.21
C ASN A 210 6.80 3.07 18.40
N THR A 211 7.28 2.84 19.63
CA THR A 211 8.73 2.66 19.88
C THR A 211 9.25 1.29 19.44
N LYS A 212 8.37 0.31 19.23
CA LYS A 212 8.73 -1.09 18.96
C LYS A 212 8.25 -1.63 17.63
N ALA A 213 7.06 -1.22 17.21
CA ALA A 213 6.40 -1.79 16.04
C ALA A 213 6.09 -0.73 14.99
N GLU A 214 6.05 -1.15 13.73
CA GLU A 214 5.43 -0.34 12.69
C GLU A 214 3.93 -0.22 12.88
N THR A 215 3.41 0.96 12.55
CA THR A 215 2.00 1.35 12.72
C THR A 215 1.25 1.37 11.39
N GLU A 216 1.97 1.45 10.26
CA GLU A 216 1.42 1.55 8.91
C GLU A 216 2.28 0.80 7.87
N GLY A 217 2.58 -0.48 8.13
CA GLY A 217 3.24 -1.36 7.15
C GLY A 217 2.27 -1.89 6.08
N TRP A 218 2.74 -2.04 4.85
CA TRP A 218 1.94 -2.57 3.73
C TRP A 218 2.66 -3.69 2.99
N LEU A 219 1.93 -4.69 2.51
CA LEU A 219 2.39 -5.59 1.46
C LEU A 219 1.91 -5.06 0.11
N SER A 220 2.78 -4.96 -0.88
CA SER A 220 2.45 -4.48 -2.23
C SER A 220 3.11 -5.32 -3.30
N GLY A 221 2.36 -5.73 -4.32
CA GLY A 221 2.85 -6.54 -5.42
C GLY A 221 1.81 -7.49 -5.98
N TYR A 222 2.30 -8.61 -6.48
CA TYR A 222 1.48 -9.65 -7.08
C TYR A 222 1.07 -10.68 -6.03
N PHE A 223 -0.23 -10.84 -5.85
CA PHE A 223 -0.76 -11.82 -4.89
C PHE A 223 -1.28 -13.08 -5.58
N GLY A 224 -2.13 -12.95 -6.61
CA GLY A 224 -2.85 -14.08 -7.20
C GLY A 224 -2.69 -14.26 -8.71
N ASN A 225 -1.88 -13.42 -9.37
CA ASN A 225 -1.57 -13.48 -10.80
C ASN A 225 -0.33 -12.60 -11.10
N ASN A 226 0.08 -12.46 -12.37
CA ASN A 226 1.27 -11.67 -12.77
C ASN A 226 0.98 -10.34 -13.49
N TYR A 227 -0.26 -9.85 -13.46
CA TYR A 227 -0.64 -8.62 -14.19
C TYR A 227 -1.41 -7.61 -13.33
N ALA A 228 -1.93 -8.04 -12.18
CA ALA A 228 -2.70 -7.24 -11.26
C ALA A 228 -1.90 -7.05 -9.97
N ASN A 229 -1.19 -5.93 -9.89
CA ASN A 229 -0.60 -5.48 -8.65
C ASN A 229 -1.71 -5.07 -7.66
N ASP A 230 -1.51 -5.32 -6.39
CA ASP A 230 -2.40 -4.94 -5.32
C ASP A 230 -1.59 -4.57 -4.07
N MET A 231 -2.21 -3.96 -3.07
CA MET A 231 -1.59 -3.76 -1.77
C MET A 231 -2.55 -4.05 -0.63
N VAL A 232 -2.06 -4.62 0.46
CA VAL A 232 -2.83 -4.91 1.67
C VAL A 232 -2.08 -4.41 2.90
N ARG A 233 -2.79 -3.77 3.84
CA ARG A 233 -2.15 -3.23 5.05
C ARG A 233 -1.89 -4.35 6.03
N ILE A 234 -0.67 -4.42 6.54
CA ILE A 234 -0.27 -5.32 7.63
C ILE A 234 -0.87 -4.75 8.91
N LEU A 235 -1.65 -5.57 9.62
CA LEU A 235 -2.38 -5.17 10.80
C LEU A 235 -1.66 -5.59 12.08
N SER A 236 -1.25 -6.85 12.13
CA SER A 236 -0.59 -7.45 13.28
C SER A 236 0.10 -8.75 12.91
N TRP A 237 0.86 -9.30 13.83
CA TRP A 237 1.34 -10.68 13.76
C TRP A 237 1.05 -11.45 15.06
N SER A 238 1.02 -12.78 14.97
CA SER A 238 1.01 -13.67 16.13
C SER A 238 1.55 -15.02 15.73
N GLU A 239 2.47 -15.57 16.53
CA GLU A 239 3.26 -16.75 16.13
C GLU A 239 3.86 -16.51 14.73
N ASP A 240 3.71 -17.45 13.80
CA ASP A 240 4.18 -17.34 12.41
C ASP A 240 3.17 -16.69 11.47
N ARG A 241 2.11 -16.03 11.97
CA ARG A 241 1.03 -15.48 11.13
C ARG A 241 1.11 -13.96 11.04
N LEU A 242 1.02 -13.44 9.82
CA LEU A 242 0.73 -12.03 9.52
C LEU A 242 -0.75 -11.87 9.18
N TYR A 243 -1.43 -10.97 9.90
CA TYR A 243 -2.81 -10.60 9.66
C TYR A 243 -2.85 -9.29 8.85
N THR A 244 -3.71 -9.24 7.85
CA THR A 244 -3.90 -8.03 7.02
C THR A 244 -5.29 -7.44 7.23
N LYS A 245 -5.42 -6.12 7.05
CA LYS A 245 -6.69 -5.41 7.22
C LYS A 245 -7.60 -5.52 5.99
N TYR A 246 -7.02 -5.35 4.80
CA TYR A 246 -7.77 -5.28 3.55
C TYR A 246 -7.62 -6.58 2.74
N PRO A 247 -8.65 -6.99 2.00
CA PRO A 247 -8.52 -8.08 1.05
C PRO A 247 -7.76 -7.62 -0.19
N SER A 248 -7.00 -8.53 -0.79
CA SER A 248 -6.63 -8.43 -2.20
C SER A 248 -7.82 -8.73 -3.13
N MET A 249 -7.83 -8.07 -4.27
CA MET A 249 -8.74 -8.23 -5.41
C MET A 249 -8.85 -9.70 -5.85
N TYR A 250 -7.69 -10.35 -5.91
CA TYR A 250 -7.57 -11.77 -6.24
C TYR A 250 -7.14 -12.52 -4.99
N ILE A 251 -7.60 -13.75 -4.85
CA ILE A 251 -7.08 -14.63 -3.78
C ILE A 251 -5.58 -14.80 -4.01
N PRO A 252 -4.74 -14.46 -3.01
CA PRO A 252 -3.33 -14.71 -3.10
C PRO A 252 -3.06 -16.20 -3.18
N GLN A 253 -2.14 -16.56 -4.06
CA GLN A 253 -1.76 -17.94 -4.34
C GLN A 253 -0.26 -18.05 -4.20
N ASP A 254 0.21 -19.04 -3.47
CA ASP A 254 1.64 -19.15 -3.12
C ASP A 254 2.54 -19.19 -4.36
N ALA A 255 2.07 -19.82 -5.43
CA ALA A 255 2.80 -19.90 -6.69
C ALA A 255 2.95 -18.55 -7.40
N TRP A 256 2.06 -17.60 -7.13
CA TRP A 256 2.02 -16.25 -7.71
C TRP A 256 2.51 -15.15 -6.76
N THR A 257 2.46 -15.36 -5.44
CA THR A 257 2.87 -14.36 -4.46
C THR A 257 4.29 -13.87 -4.72
N LYS A 258 4.40 -12.58 -5.05
CA LYS A 258 5.63 -11.83 -5.28
C LYS A 258 5.39 -10.37 -4.88
N VAL A 259 5.75 -10.00 -3.65
CA VAL A 259 5.38 -8.72 -3.03
C VAL A 259 6.58 -8.06 -2.35
N LYS A 260 6.44 -6.81 -1.94
CA LYS A 260 7.34 -6.11 -1.02
C LYS A 260 6.57 -5.67 0.20
N VAL A 261 7.28 -5.51 1.31
CA VAL A 261 6.83 -4.73 2.45
C VAL A 261 7.21 -3.28 2.20
N LEU A 262 6.30 -2.34 2.45
CA LEU A 262 6.48 -0.91 2.25
C LEU A 262 6.14 -0.13 3.53
N ASN A 263 6.75 1.05 3.67
CA ASN A 263 6.56 1.99 4.78
C ASN A 263 6.90 1.35 6.14
N VAL A 264 8.08 0.75 6.24
CA VAL A 264 8.59 0.12 7.45
C VAL A 264 9.94 0.75 7.80
N LEU A 265 9.96 1.55 8.87
CA LEU A 265 11.16 2.30 9.28
C LEU A 265 12.33 1.38 9.64
N SER A 266 12.07 0.24 10.29
CA SER A 266 13.10 -0.73 10.65
C SER A 266 13.81 -1.38 9.45
N GLU A 267 13.24 -1.26 8.24
CA GLU A 267 13.81 -1.76 6.99
C GLU A 267 14.48 -0.65 6.16
N MET A 268 14.52 0.60 6.66
CA MET A 268 15.14 1.75 5.98
C MET A 268 16.68 1.68 6.01
N ASP A 269 17.25 0.77 5.24
CA ASP A 269 18.67 0.43 5.23
C ASP A 269 19.40 0.87 3.94
N THR A 270 18.67 1.33 2.92
CA THR A 270 19.20 1.65 1.59
C THR A 270 19.12 3.15 1.29
N ALA A 271 20.17 3.69 0.66
CA ALA A 271 20.19 5.10 0.26
C ALA A 271 19.09 5.39 -0.77
N GLY A 272 18.42 6.52 -0.62
CA GLY A 272 17.24 6.90 -1.40
C GLY A 272 15.91 6.52 -0.75
N GLU A 273 15.94 5.86 0.42
CA GLU A 273 14.71 5.49 1.13
C GLU A 273 14.21 6.55 2.11
N TYR A 274 12.88 6.69 2.22
CA TYR A 274 12.22 7.52 3.21
C TYR A 274 11.06 6.81 3.90
N TYR A 275 10.74 7.26 5.11
CA TYR A 275 9.60 6.81 5.91
C TYR A 275 8.95 8.03 6.55
N ILE A 276 7.62 8.02 6.68
CA ILE A 276 6.90 9.08 7.39
C ILE A 276 6.13 8.44 8.54
N ASP A 277 6.46 8.83 9.76
CA ASP A 277 5.68 8.48 10.94
C ASP A 277 4.43 9.34 11.01
N ARG A 278 3.26 8.74 10.77
CA ARG A 278 1.95 9.40 10.85
C ARG A 278 1.17 9.01 12.10
N TYR A 279 1.75 8.15 12.95
CA TYR A 279 1.06 7.64 14.12
C TYR A 279 0.84 8.76 15.13
N ASP A 280 -0.37 8.86 15.69
CA ASP A 280 -0.75 9.88 16.68
C ASP A 280 -0.34 11.32 16.31
N ASP A 281 -0.49 11.68 15.03
CA ASP A 281 -0.12 13.00 14.48
C ASP A 281 1.37 13.36 14.69
N ASN A 282 2.25 12.36 14.81
CA ASN A 282 3.69 12.58 14.97
C ASN A 282 4.29 13.35 13.78
N ASP A 283 3.85 13.02 12.57
CA ASP A 283 4.22 13.64 11.30
C ASP A 283 5.73 13.88 11.14
N VAL A 284 6.53 12.83 11.37
CA VAL A 284 7.99 12.89 11.26
C VAL A 284 8.49 12.18 10.01
N LEU A 285 9.18 12.90 9.13
CA LEU A 285 9.88 12.36 7.97
C LEU A 285 11.29 11.89 8.37
N TYR A 286 11.58 10.62 8.09
CA TYR A 286 12.90 10.02 8.11
C TYR A 286 13.34 9.80 6.66
N TYR A 287 14.58 10.16 6.33
CA TYR A 287 15.11 10.01 4.98
C TYR A 287 16.60 9.65 5.00
N ARG A 288 16.99 8.64 4.23
CA ARG A 288 18.38 8.23 4.04
C ARG A 288 18.87 8.72 2.67
N PRO A 289 19.48 9.92 2.57
CA PRO A 289 19.79 10.53 1.29
C PRO A 289 20.83 9.77 0.45
N GLU A 290 20.58 9.73 -0.85
CA GLU A 290 21.62 9.39 -1.83
C GLU A 290 22.84 10.32 -1.70
N GLY A 291 24.03 9.72 -1.61
CA GLY A 291 25.28 10.44 -1.37
C GLY A 291 25.46 10.95 0.07
N GLY A 292 24.56 10.59 1.00
CA GLY A 292 24.71 10.86 2.43
C GLY A 292 24.39 12.30 2.87
N THR A 293 23.87 13.14 1.98
CA THR A 293 23.53 14.53 2.30
C THR A 293 22.37 15.08 1.46
N ILE A 294 21.61 16.01 2.05
CA ILE A 294 20.61 16.84 1.38
C ILE A 294 21.07 18.29 1.18
N GLU A 295 22.24 18.65 1.69
CA GLU A 295 22.75 20.03 1.60
C GLU A 295 22.90 20.47 0.14
N GLY A 296 22.33 21.63 -0.18
CA GLY A 296 22.33 22.18 -1.54
C GLY A 296 21.36 21.49 -2.51
N LYS A 297 20.51 20.57 -2.05
CA LYS A 297 19.45 19.94 -2.85
C LYS A 297 18.09 20.54 -2.48
N ASP A 298 17.25 20.79 -3.49
CA ASP A 298 15.84 21.08 -3.26
C ASP A 298 15.12 19.80 -2.82
N THR A 299 14.32 19.89 -1.75
CA THR A 299 13.57 18.77 -1.18
C THR A 299 12.09 19.13 -1.16
N THR A 300 11.25 18.30 -1.76
CA THR A 300 9.79 18.50 -1.84
C THR A 300 9.09 17.22 -1.42
N LEU A 301 8.10 17.34 -0.54
CA LEU A 301 7.15 16.26 -0.27
C LEU A 301 5.84 16.57 -1.01
N GLN A 302 5.46 15.72 -1.95
CA GLN A 302 4.22 15.85 -2.70
C GLN A 302 3.10 15.13 -1.96
N THR A 303 2.11 15.89 -1.49
CA THR A 303 0.93 15.39 -0.78
C THR A 303 -0.39 15.83 -1.40
N PHE A 304 -0.34 16.62 -2.48
CA PHE A 304 -1.54 17.14 -3.13
C PHE A 304 -2.30 16.01 -3.84
N ASP A 305 -3.44 15.64 -3.29
CA ASP A 305 -4.19 14.42 -3.60
C ASP A 305 -5.41 14.67 -4.50
N LYS A 306 -5.42 15.81 -5.22
CA LYS A 306 -6.54 16.26 -6.04
C LYS A 306 -6.12 16.56 -7.46
N ASN A 307 -7.09 16.55 -8.37
CA ASN A 307 -6.87 17.09 -9.71
C ASN A 307 -6.59 18.59 -9.60
N PHE A 308 -5.71 19.12 -10.46
CA PHE A 308 -5.59 20.57 -10.63
C PHE A 308 -6.90 21.15 -11.18
N PHE A 309 -7.54 20.41 -12.09
CA PHE A 309 -8.87 20.72 -12.60
C PHE A 309 -9.72 19.45 -12.68
N LEU A 310 -10.80 19.42 -11.90
CA LEU A 310 -11.92 18.49 -12.10
C LEU A 310 -13.04 19.24 -12.82
N LEU A 311 -13.27 18.89 -14.08
CA LEU A 311 -14.29 19.48 -14.95
C LEU A 311 -15.48 18.52 -15.03
N ASP A 312 -16.38 18.60 -14.05
CA ASP A 312 -17.58 17.77 -13.94
C ASP A 312 -18.84 18.52 -14.41
N GLY A 313 -19.55 17.97 -15.41
CA GLY A 313 -20.77 18.55 -15.97
C GLY A 313 -20.59 19.92 -16.63
N THR A 314 -19.37 20.22 -17.09
CA THR A 314 -19.01 21.52 -17.65
C THR A 314 -19.27 21.62 -19.16
N GLN A 315 -19.49 22.84 -19.67
CA GLN A 315 -19.64 23.08 -21.11
C GLN A 315 -18.80 24.27 -21.57
N GLY A 316 -18.02 24.10 -22.65
CA GLY A 316 -17.29 25.18 -23.31
C GLY A 316 -16.08 25.73 -22.55
N VAL A 317 -15.49 24.96 -21.64
CA VAL A 317 -14.33 25.37 -20.84
C VAL A 317 -13.05 25.29 -21.67
N THR A 318 -12.16 26.28 -21.55
CA THR A 318 -10.81 26.22 -22.14
C THR A 318 -9.75 26.34 -21.05
N LEU A 319 -8.88 25.34 -20.95
CA LEU A 319 -7.63 25.40 -20.17
C LEU A 319 -6.49 25.65 -21.15
N ARG A 320 -5.74 26.75 -20.96
CA ARG A 320 -4.67 27.14 -21.89
C ARG A 320 -3.44 27.69 -21.19
N GLY A 321 -2.26 27.26 -21.62
CA GLY A 321 -0.98 27.88 -21.24
C GLY A 321 -0.60 27.71 -19.77
N LEU A 322 -1.10 26.67 -19.12
CA LEU A 322 -0.85 26.38 -17.70
C LEU A 322 0.25 25.32 -17.55
N THR A 323 1.12 25.49 -16.55
CA THR A 323 2.04 24.46 -16.08
C THR A 323 1.55 23.94 -14.73
N MET A 324 1.40 22.62 -14.62
CA MET A 324 0.84 21.94 -13.45
C MET A 324 1.74 20.76 -13.09
N THR A 325 2.13 20.65 -11.82
CA THR A 325 3.06 19.61 -11.36
C THR A 325 2.77 19.17 -9.93
N GLY A 326 2.97 17.89 -9.63
CA GLY A 326 2.98 17.34 -8.27
C GLY A 326 1.60 16.99 -7.70
N SER A 327 0.78 16.27 -8.47
CA SER A 327 -0.49 15.71 -7.98
C SER A 327 -0.39 14.20 -7.86
N LEU A 328 -0.86 13.64 -6.74
CA LEU A 328 -0.89 12.19 -6.50
C LEU A 328 -2.04 11.49 -7.23
N VAL A 329 -2.82 12.21 -8.02
CA VAL A 329 -3.92 11.71 -8.85
C VAL A 329 -3.79 12.23 -10.29
N SER A 330 -4.85 12.10 -11.10
CA SER A 330 -4.84 12.63 -12.47
C SER A 330 -4.75 14.15 -12.48
N GLY A 331 -4.01 14.73 -13.42
CA GLY A 331 -3.80 16.18 -13.47
C GLY A 331 -5.08 16.96 -13.79
N VAL A 332 -5.68 16.67 -14.94
CA VAL A 332 -6.99 17.19 -15.37
C VAL A 332 -7.96 16.04 -15.58
N GLN A 333 -9.12 16.09 -14.95
CA GLN A 333 -10.17 15.08 -15.13
C GLN A 333 -11.44 15.71 -15.71
N LEU A 334 -11.99 15.07 -16.75
CA LEU A 334 -13.20 15.49 -17.45
C LEU A 334 -14.29 14.45 -17.23
N LEU A 335 -15.34 14.83 -16.50
CA LEU A 335 -16.53 14.02 -16.26
C LEU A 335 -17.72 14.73 -16.90
N ASP A 336 -18.38 14.08 -17.86
CA ASP A 336 -19.54 14.66 -18.56
C ASP A 336 -19.28 16.09 -19.11
N ALA A 337 -18.04 16.37 -19.51
CA ALA A 337 -17.62 17.67 -20.02
C ALA A 337 -17.85 17.77 -21.54
N VAL A 338 -18.49 18.84 -22.01
CA VAL A 338 -18.87 19.01 -23.41
C VAL A 338 -18.21 20.23 -24.03
N GLY A 339 -17.49 20.04 -25.14
CA GLY A 339 -16.85 21.14 -25.85
C GLY A 339 -15.71 21.80 -25.06
N THR A 340 -14.99 21.02 -24.25
CA THR A 340 -13.82 21.48 -23.49
C THR A 340 -12.55 21.42 -24.36
N LEU A 341 -11.72 22.45 -24.27
CA LEU A 341 -10.42 22.53 -24.95
C LEU A 341 -9.29 22.57 -23.91
N VAL A 342 -8.36 21.61 -23.99
CA VAL A 342 -7.10 21.62 -23.24
C VAL A 342 -5.98 21.88 -24.25
N ASP A 343 -5.35 23.06 -24.18
CA ASP A 343 -4.51 23.58 -25.26
C ASP A 343 -3.21 24.21 -24.73
N GLY A 344 -2.06 23.71 -25.17
CA GLY A 344 -0.76 24.24 -24.77
C GLY A 344 -0.53 24.23 -23.25
N VAL A 345 -0.97 23.18 -22.56
CA VAL A 345 -0.67 22.96 -21.14
C VAL A 345 0.54 22.04 -20.98
N ASP A 346 1.24 22.16 -19.86
CA ASP A 346 2.30 21.26 -19.42
C ASP A 346 1.87 20.61 -18.10
N ILE A 347 1.79 19.27 -18.10
CA ILE A 347 1.39 18.48 -16.93
C ILE A 347 2.49 17.45 -16.70
N SER A 348 3.17 17.56 -15.57
CA SER A 348 4.27 16.67 -15.18
C SER A 348 4.13 16.23 -13.74
N ASN A 349 4.86 15.17 -13.34
CA ASN A 349 4.85 14.65 -11.97
C ASN A 349 3.43 14.47 -11.41
N VAL A 350 2.61 13.74 -12.17
CA VAL A 350 1.32 13.26 -11.70
C VAL A 350 1.38 11.75 -11.59
N SER A 351 0.81 11.18 -10.52
CA SER A 351 0.96 9.74 -10.26
C SER A 351 -0.06 8.88 -11.04
N MET A 352 -1.05 9.49 -11.69
CA MET A 352 -2.01 8.84 -12.59
C MET A 352 -1.94 9.46 -14.01
N ASP A 353 -3.07 9.58 -14.70
CA ASP A 353 -3.15 10.18 -16.03
C ASP A 353 -2.93 11.71 -16.00
N ALA A 354 -2.13 12.25 -16.90
CA ALA A 354 -2.03 13.70 -17.11
C ALA A 354 -3.40 14.33 -17.44
N VAL A 355 -4.16 13.68 -18.32
CA VAL A 355 -5.54 14.04 -18.67
C VAL A 355 -6.38 12.78 -18.69
N ARG A 356 -7.45 12.74 -17.89
CA ARG A 356 -8.42 11.64 -17.84
C ARG A 356 -9.77 12.09 -18.37
N ILE A 357 -10.32 11.34 -19.32
CA ILE A 357 -11.68 11.55 -19.84
C ILE A 357 -12.54 10.37 -19.38
N GLY A 358 -13.55 10.66 -18.58
CA GLY A 358 -14.40 9.65 -17.95
C GLY A 358 -13.93 9.26 -16.55
N ARG A 359 -14.63 8.26 -16.01
CA ARG A 359 -14.46 7.80 -14.63
C ARG A 359 -13.21 6.99 -14.40
#